data_AF-A0A5C0SDK7-F1
#
_entry.id   AF-A0A5C0SDK7-F1
#
_cell.length_a   1.000
_cell.length_b   1.000
_cell.length_c   1.000
_cell.angle_alpha   90.00
_cell.angle_beta   90.00
_cell.angle_gamma   90.00
#
_symmetry.space_group_name_H-M   'P 1'
#
loop_
_entity.id
_entity.type
_entity.pdbx_description
1 polymer ?
#
loop_
_entity_poly.entity_id
_entity_poly.type
_entity_poly.pdbx_seq_one_letter_code
_entity_poly.pdbx_strand_id
1 'polypeptide(L)' 'MIYGIYSIIILSIFLLGYAIGRRIGIKEGYKKGVYYAPLKMREDVYNDHSCPLCNNQIDNKDIMC' A
#
# COMPACT_ATOMS: atom_id res chain seq x y z
N MET A 1 -34.83 22.65 15.54
CA MET A 1 -33.83 23.26 14.64
C MET A 1 -32.40 23.08 15.13
N ILE A 2 -32.07 23.39 16.38
CA ILE A 2 -30.71 23.32 16.93
C ILE A 2 -30.06 21.92 16.83
N TYR A 3 -30.80 20.85 17.14
CA TYR A 3 -30.28 19.48 17.08
C TYR A 3 -29.86 19.03 15.67
N GLY A 4 -30.55 19.51 14.63
CA GLY A 4 -30.19 19.19 13.25
C GLY A 4 -28.84 19.78 12.83
N ILE A 5 -28.53 20.99 13.31
CA ILE A 5 -27.24 21.66 13.02
C ILE A 5 -26.09 20.89 13.68
N TYR A 6 -26.26 20.43 14.92
CA TYR A 6 -25.26 19.61 15.60
C TYR A 6 -24.96 18.30 14.86
N SER A 7 -25.99 17.60 14.39
CA SER A 7 -25.80 16.37 13.59
C SER A 7 -25.01 16.64 12.31
N ILE A 8 -25.29 17.74 11.61
CA ILE A 8 -24.60 18.12 10.37
C ILE A 8 -23.12 18.44 10.65
N ILE A 9 -22.83 19.15 11.75
CA ILE A 9 -21.45 19.48 12.14
C ILE A 9 -20.65 18.21 12.45
N ILE A 10 -21.22 17.31 13.23
CA ILE A 10 -20.56 16.05 13.61
C ILE A 10 -20.26 15.20 12.37
N LEU A 11 -21.24 15.05 11.47
CA LEU A 11 -21.07 14.34 10.21
C LEU A 11 -19.97 14.97 9.34
N SER A 12 -19.93 16.30 9.28
CA SER A 12 -18.93 17.04 8.50
C SER A 12 -17.51 16.81 9.02
N ILE A 13 -17.32 16.87 10.35
CA ILE A 13 -16.02 16.61 11.00
C ILE A 13 -15.58 15.17 10.72
N PHE A 14 -16.50 14.20 10.81
CA PHE A 14 -16.19 12.79 10.55
C PHE A 14 -15.77 12.55 9.11
N LEU A 15 -16.46 13.18 8.15
CA LEU A 15 -16.15 13.07 6.72
C LEU A 15 -14.80 13.69 6.37
N LEU A 16 -14.49 14.85 6.94
CA LEU A 16 -13.20 15.52 6.77
C LEU A 16 -12.06 14.71 7.35
N GLY A 17 -12.23 14.16 8.57
CA GLY A 17 -11.27 13.26 9.19
C GLY A 17 -10.98 12.02 8.33
N TYR A 18 -12.04 11.39 7.80
CA TYR A 18 -11.90 10.25 6.89
C TYR A 18 -11.18 10.62 5.60
N ALA A 19 -11.50 11.76 4.99
CA ALA A 19 -10.86 12.21 3.75
C ALA A 19 -9.36 12.46 3.93
N ILE A 20 -8.97 13.12 5.03
CA ILE A 20 -7.57 13.39 5.36
C ILE A 20 -6.82 12.08 5.66
N GLY A 21 -7.40 11.23 6.52
CA GLY A 21 -6.84 9.92 6.86
C GLY A 21 -6.63 9.03 5.65
N ARG A 22 -7.60 9.00 4.71
CA ARG A 22 -7.49 8.24 3.46
C ARG A 22 -6.35 8.74 2.57
N ARG A 23 -6.15 10.05 2.43
CA ARG A 23 -5.05 10.59 1.62
C ARG A 23 -3.68 10.26 2.22
N ILE A 24 -3.55 10.39 3.53
CA ILE A 24 -2.32 10.07 4.25
C ILE A 24 -2.04 8.57 4.14
N GLY A 25 -3.05 7.73 4.39
CA GLY A 25 -2.93 6.26 4.30
C GLY A 25 -2.53 5.78 2.91
N ILE A 26 -3.05 6.38 1.83
CA ILE A 26 -2.62 6.05 0.46
C ILE A 26 -1.16 6.44 0.23
N LYS A 27 -0.74 7.63 0.68
CA LYS A 27 0.63 8.11 0.49
C LYS A 27 1.64 7.27 1.28
N GLU A 28 1.29 6.91 2.51
CA GLU A 28 2.11 6.04 3.35
C GLU A 28 2.11 4.59 2.87
N GLY A 29 0.95 4.06 2.47
CA GLY A 29 0.80 2.73 1.90
C GLY A 29 1.57 2.58 0.59
N TYR A 30 1.54 3.59 -0.28
CA TYR A 30 2.34 3.61 -1.50
C TYR A 30 3.84 3.69 -1.18
N LYS A 31 4.24 4.58 -0.27
CA LYS A 31 5.66 4.69 0.13
C LYS A 31 6.17 3.38 0.72
N LYS A 32 5.45 2.80 1.69
CA LYS A 32 5.79 1.49 2.27
C LYS A 32 5.76 0.39 1.22
N GLY A 33 4.77 0.39 0.33
CA GLY A 33 4.64 -0.55 -0.78
C GLY A 33 5.81 -0.49 -1.76
N VAL A 34 6.29 0.69 -2.13
CA VAL A 34 7.45 0.85 -3.03
C VAL A 34 8.75 0.36 -2.40
N TYR A 35 8.95 0.53 -1.09
CA TYR A 35 10.13 -0.03 -0.41
C TYR A 35 9.99 -1.54 -0.16
N TYR A 36 8.79 -2.02 0.14
CA TYR A 36 8.52 -3.41 0.47
C TYR A 36 8.40 -4.30 -0.77
N ALA A 37 7.90 -3.79 -1.89
CA ALA A 37 7.71 -4.52 -3.14
C ALA A 37 9.00 -5.19 -3.67
N PRO A 38 10.14 -4.49 -3.84
CA PRO A 38 11.37 -5.14 -4.31
C PRO A 38 11.93 -6.13 -3.28
N LEU A 39 11.71 -5.88 -1.99
CA LEU A 39 12.18 -6.78 -0.93
C LEU A 39 11.38 -8.09 -0.94
N LYS A 40 10.06 -8.00 -1.05
CA LYS A 40 9.17 -9.14 -1.15
C LYS A 40 9.37 -9.91 -2.45
N MET A 41 9.56 -9.22 -3.58
CA MET A 41 9.89 -9.87 -4.85
C MET A 41 11.18 -10.68 -4.75
N ARG A 42 12.20 -10.19 -4.04
CA ARG A 42 13.45 -10.94 -3.79
C ARG A 42 13.24 -12.15 -2.90
N GLU A 43 12.41 -12.02 -1.88
CA GLU A 43 12.05 -13.13 -0.98
C GLU A 43 11.27 -14.23 -1.72
N ASP A 44 10.31 -13.83 -2.56
CA ASP A 44 9.54 -14.75 -3.40
C ASP A 44 10.46 -15.47 -4.41
N VAL A 45 11.39 -14.76 -5.06
CA VAL A 45 12.39 -15.35 -5.96
C VAL A 45 13.31 -16.33 -5.23
N TYR A 46 13.72 -16.02 -4.00
CA TYR A 46 14.58 -16.89 -3.20
C TYR A 46 13.88 -18.19 -2.80
N ASN A 47 12.59 -18.13 -2.47
CA ASN A 47 11.82 -19.30 -2.03
C ASN A 47 11.29 -20.15 -3.20
N ASP A 48 10.82 -19.54 -4.30
CA ASP A 48 10.20 -20.24 -5.43
C ASP A 48 11.18 -20.54 -6.58
N HIS A 49 12.43 -20.05 -6.51
CA HIS A 49 13.47 -20.13 -7.56
C HIS A 49 13.00 -19.64 -8.95
N SER A 50 11.89 -18.91 -8.99
CA SER A 50 11.16 -18.54 -10.19
C SER A 50 10.94 -17.03 -10.18
N CYS A 51 11.37 -16.37 -11.25
CA CYS A 51 11.23 -14.93 -11.36
C CYS A 51 9.76 -14.56 -11.68
N PRO A 52 9.05 -13.78 -10.84
CA PRO A 52 7.64 -13.43 -11.10
C PRO A 52 7.46 -12.47 -12.29
N LEU A 53 8.55 -11.89 -12.81
CA LEU A 53 8.55 -10.97 -13.96
C LEU A 53 8.69 -11.69 -15.31
N CYS A 54 9.47 -12.77 -15.37
CA CYS A 54 9.79 -13.46 -16.63
C CYS A 54 9.41 -14.95 -16.63
N ASN A 55 8.93 -15.49 -15.50
CA ASN A 55 8.51 -16.88 -15.33
C ASN A 55 9.57 -17.91 -15.79
N ASN A 56 10.84 -17.50 -15.85
CA ASN A 56 11.98 -18.34 -16.16
C ASN A 56 12.62 -18.82 -14.85
N GLN A 57 13.05 -20.09 -14.81
CA GLN A 57 13.86 -20.63 -13.72
C GLN A 57 15.24 -19.96 -13.73
N ILE A 58 15.63 -19.38 -12.61
CA ILE A 58 16.86 -18.58 -12.51
C ILE A 58 17.99 -19.47 -11.98
N ASP A 59 19.00 -19.74 -12.80
CA ASP A 59 20.20 -20.47 -12.40
C ASP A 59 21.26 -19.48 -11.88
N ASN A 60 21.36 -19.35 -10.55
CA ASN A 60 22.38 -18.75 -9.64
C ASN A 60 23.18 -17.47 -10.03
N LYS A 61 23.21 -17.00 -11.28
CA LYS A 61 24.15 -15.97 -11.76
C LYS A 61 23.54 -14.57 -11.93
N ASP A 62 22.21 -14.45 -11.90
CA ASP A 62 21.49 -13.21 -12.17
C ASP A 62 20.62 -12.76 -10.98
N ILE A 63 21.20 -12.70 -9.77
CA ILE A 63 20.53 -12.21 -8.55
C ILE A 63 20.39 -10.66 -8.58
N MET A 64 20.12 -10.12 -9.75
CA MET A 64 19.86 -8.71 -9.99
C MET A 64 18.69 -8.58 -10.97
N CYS A 65 17.53 -9.04 -10.50
CA CYS A 65 16.24 -8.43 -10.82
C CYS A 65 15.90 -7.40 -9.74
#